data_AF-A0A2N2HIL5-F1
#
_entry.id   AF-A0A2N2HIL5-F1
#
_cell.length_a   1.000
_cell.length_b   1.000
_cell.length_c   1.000
_cell.angle_alpha   90.00
_cell.angle_beta   90.00
_cell.angle_gamma   90.00
#
_symmetry.space_group_name_H-M   'P 1'
#
loop_
_entity.id
_entity.type
_entity.pdbx_description
1 polymer ?
#
loop_
_entity_poly.entity_id
_entity_poly.type
_entity_poly.pdbx_seq_one_letter_code
_entity_poly.pdbx_strand_id
1 'polypeptide(L)' 'MEIKKLGVLGCGQMGSGIVQVFAQAGYEVVAVDTVPAMIEKGLK' A
#
# COMPACT_ATOMS: atom_id res chain seq x y z
N MET A 1 -9.11 4.62 19.91
CA MET A 1 -9.19 4.94 18.47
C MET A 1 -8.88 3.68 17.70
N GLU A 2 -9.69 3.35 16.71
CA GLU A 2 -9.49 2.18 15.84
C GLU A 2 -9.16 2.66 14.43
N ILE A 3 -8.12 2.10 13.81
CA ILE A 3 -7.71 2.45 12.45
C ILE A 3 -8.60 1.67 11.49
N LYS A 4 -9.45 2.37 10.75
CA LYS A 4 -10.39 1.76 9.78
C LYS A 4 -9.77 1.56 8.39
N LYS A 5 -8.93 2.50 7.96
CA LYS A 5 -8.39 2.55 6.60
C LYS A 5 -7.03 3.23 6.61
N LEU A 6 -6.08 2.67 5.87
CA LEU A 6 -4.69 3.14 5.82
C LEU A 6 -4.34 3.59 4.40
N GLY A 7 -3.75 4.78 4.27
CA GLY A 7 -3.26 5.30 2.99
C GLY A 7 -1.74 5.22 2.93
N VAL A 8 -1.20 4.64 1.86
CA VAL A 8 0.25 4.59 1.58
C VAL A 8 0.55 5.41 0.35
N LEU A 9 1.39 6.43 0.50
CA LEU A 9 1.86 7.28 -0.59
C LEU A 9 3.24 6.80 -1.07
N GLY A 10 3.31 6.37 -2.32
CA GLY A 10 4.46 5.74 -2.94
C GLY A 10 4.39 4.22 -2.90
N CYS A 11 4.69 3.59 -4.03
CA CYS A 11 4.69 2.14 -4.25
C CYS A 11 6.08 1.62 -4.68
N GLY A 12 7.14 2.30 -4.21
CA GLY A 12 8.50 1.77 -4.24
C GLY A 12 8.70 0.66 -3.20
N GLN A 13 9.95 0.22 -3.00
CA GLN A 13 10.28 -0.91 -2.11
C GLN A 13 9.68 -0.79 -0.71
N MET A 14 9.81 0.37 -0.07
CA MET A 14 9.26 0.59 1.28
C MET A 14 7.72 0.64 1.27
N GLY A 15 7.13 1.37 0.33
CA GLY A 15 5.68 1.53 0.22
C GLY A 15 4.96 0.19 0.01
N SER A 16 5.47 -0.64 -0.89
CA SER A 16 4.93 -1.99 -1.12
C SER A 16 5.05 -2.87 0.13
N GLY A 17 6.17 -2.77 0.87
CA GLY A 17 6.32 -3.49 2.13
C GLY A 17 5.31 -3.05 3.20
N ILE A 18 5.05 -1.75 3.31
CA ILE A 18 4.02 -1.20 4.22
C ILE A 18 2.64 -1.73 3.83
N VAL A 19 2.28 -1.62 2.54
CA VAL A 19 1.00 -2.14 2.03
C VAL A 19 0.84 -3.62 2.35
N GLN A 20 1.87 -4.42 2.10
CA GLN A 20 1.84 -5.86 2.34
C GLN A 20 1.62 -6.20 3.81
N VAL A 21 2.37 -5.59 4.73
CA VAL A 21 2.26 -5.87 6.17
C VAL A 21 0.87 -5.51 6.69
N PHE A 22 0.33 -4.35 6.33
CA PHE A 22 -0.98 -3.93 6.82
C PHE A 22 -2.14 -4.68 6.16
N ALA A 23 -2.04 -4.99 4.87
CA ALA A 23 -3.02 -5.82 4.20
C ALA A 23 -3.06 -7.23 4.80
N GLN A 24 -1.90 -7.83 5.09
CA GLN A 24 -1.80 -9.13 5.76
C GLN A 24 -2.33 -9.10 7.20
N ALA A 25 -2.21 -7.96 7.89
CA ALA A 25 -2.77 -7.75 9.22
C ALA A 25 -4.29 -7.47 9.20
N GLY A 26 -4.95 -7.49 8.03
CA GLY A 26 -6.39 -7.36 7.89
C GLY A 26 -6.92 -5.93 7.78
N TYR A 27 -6.03 -4.95 7.57
CA TYR A 27 -6.45 -3.56 7.37
C TYR A 27 -6.86 -3.31 5.91
N GLU A 28 -7.84 -2.43 5.72
CA GLU A 28 -8.11 -1.85 4.40
C GLU A 28 -7.00 -0.86 4.06
N VAL A 29 -6.22 -1.14 3.02
CA VAL A 29 -5.10 -0.30 2.58
C VAL A 29 -5.36 0.26 1.19
N VAL A 30 -5.14 1.56 1.01
CA VAL A 30 -5.14 2.25 -0.28
C VAL A 30 -3.73 2.70 -0.58
N ALA A 31 -3.17 2.20 -1.67
CA ALA A 31 -1.87 2.62 -2.18
C ALA A 31 -2.04 3.64 -3.30
N VAL A 32 -1.23 4.70 -3.28
CA VAL A 32 -1.25 5.76 -4.29
C VAL A 32 0.17 6.04 -4.74
N ASP A 33 0.40 6.05 -6.03
CA ASP A 33 1.66 6.48 -6.63
C ASP A 33 1.35 7.41 -7.81
N THR A 34 2.25 8.34 -8.10
CA THR A 34 2.11 9.24 -9.25
C THR A 34 2.46 8.55 -10.56
N VAL A 35 3.19 7.44 -10.50
CA VAL A 35 3.61 6.65 -11.65
C VAL A 35 2.81 5.35 -11.70
N PRO A 36 1.91 5.15 -12.69
CA PRO A 36 1.09 3.93 -12.79
C PRO A 36 1.89 2.62 -12.78
N ALA A 37 3.08 2.61 -13.38
CA ALA A 37 3.96 1.44 -13.42
C ALA A 37 4.40 0.96 -12.01
N MET A 38 4.46 1.87 -11.01
CA MET A 38 4.80 1.49 -9.64
C MET A 38 3.67 0.72 -8.96
N ILE A 39 2.42 1.08 -9.25
CA ILE A 39 1.24 0.34 -8.79
C ILE A 39 1.21 -1.05 -9.43
N GLU A 40 1.37 -1.12 -10.75
CA GLU A 40 1.37 -2.41 -11.48
C GLU A 40 2.46 -3.36 -11.00
N LYS A 41 3.64 -2.83 -10.69
CA LYS A 41 4.76 -3.63 -10.15
C LYS A 41 4.44 -4.23 -8.79
N GLY A 42 3.67 -3.53 -7.95
CA GLY A 42 3.24 -4.02 -6.64
C GLY A 42 2.09 -5.03 -6.67
N LEU A 43 1.42 -5.19 -7.83
CA LEU A 43 0.30 -6.13 -8.02
C LEU A 43 0.72 -7.47 -8.64
N LYS A 44 1.93 -7.57 -9.19
CA LYS A 44 2.51 -8.82 -9.70
C LYS A 44 3.15 -9.63 -8.59
#